data_AF-A0A519EEU0-F1
#
_entry.id   AF-A0A519EEU0-F1
#
_cell.length_a   1.000
_cell.length_b   1.000
_cell.length_c   1.000
_cell.angle_alpha   90.00
_cell.angle_beta   90.00
_cell.angle_gamma   90.00
#
_symmetry.space_group_name_H-M   'P 1'
#
loop_
_entity.id
_entity.type
_entity.pdbx_description
1 polymer ?
#
loop_
_entity_poly.entity_id
_entity_poly.type
_entity_poly.pdbx_seq_one_letter_code
_entity_poly.pdbx_strand_id
1 'polypeptide(L)'
;MSALPLDASTFSAAAGAAGVTDATASYPLVYRNLMAVGLLGAVYRSRDDAAVVSAAVELTMADPSPFRICRAIAHSIGGDAEYASATLVQHVEDHPQDEGAKVALATAFLLARDARWKGVLDEVLATSADHNVRQAANGVLEYAATLQ
;
A
#
# COMPACT_ATOMS: atom_id res chain seq x y z
N MET A 1 9.97 -36.83 -25.40
CA MET A 1 10.01 -35.67 -24.49
C MET A 1 9.02 -35.95 -23.39
N SER A 2 9.48 -36.49 -22.26
CA SER A 2 8.63 -36.88 -21.13
C SER A 2 8.86 -35.90 -19.98
N ALA A 3 7.79 -35.29 -19.52
CA ALA A 3 7.76 -34.45 -18.33
C ALA A 3 7.90 -35.32 -17.08
N LEU A 4 8.72 -34.87 -16.13
CA LEU A 4 8.85 -35.46 -14.80
C LEU A 4 7.63 -35.07 -13.94
N PRO A 5 7.06 -36.00 -13.15
CA PRO A 5 5.99 -35.68 -12.21
C PRO A 5 6.57 -35.03 -10.95
N LEU A 6 6.13 -33.81 -10.64
CA LEU A 6 6.36 -33.20 -9.33
C LEU A 6 5.38 -33.82 -8.33
N ASP A 7 5.92 -34.69 -7.50
CA ASP A 7 5.20 -35.38 -6.43
C ASP A 7 4.80 -34.36 -5.34
N ALA A 8 3.50 -34.25 -5.08
CA ALA A 8 2.87 -33.25 -4.19
C ALA A 8 3.06 -33.56 -2.70
N SER A 9 4.15 -34.25 -2.34
CA SER A 9 4.38 -34.83 -1.01
C SER A 9 5.35 -34.03 -0.14
N THR A 10 5.87 -32.87 -0.60
CA THR A 10 6.86 -32.08 0.15
C THR A 10 6.28 -30.97 1.05
N PHE A 11 4.96 -30.78 1.10
CA PHE A 11 4.34 -29.72 1.93
C PHE A 11 3.45 -30.25 3.07
N SER A 12 3.69 -31.45 3.56
CA SER A 12 2.93 -32.02 4.67
C SER A 12 3.82 -32.32 5.88
N ALA A 13 4.04 -31.33 6.75
CA ALA A 13 4.25 -31.52 8.18
C ALA A 13 4.29 -30.18 8.95
N ALA A 14 3.11 -29.67 9.34
CA ALA A 14 2.84 -29.09 10.67
C ALA A 14 1.46 -28.42 10.69
N ALA A 15 0.42 -29.17 11.09
CA ALA A 15 -0.69 -28.71 11.93
C ALA A 15 -1.83 -29.73 11.87
N GLY A 16 -1.68 -30.84 12.58
CA GLY A 16 -2.83 -31.61 13.03
C GLY A 16 -3.23 -31.12 14.42
N ALA A 17 -4.38 -30.47 14.54
CA ALA A 17 -5.31 -30.67 15.65
C ALA A 17 -6.62 -29.89 15.44
N ALA A 18 -7.71 -30.65 15.52
CA ALA A 18 -9.05 -30.23 15.94
C ALA A 18 -9.87 -29.35 14.98
N GLY A 19 -10.77 -30.01 14.25
CA GLY A 19 -11.96 -29.35 13.75
C GLY A 19 -12.87 -28.92 14.90
N VAL A 20 -13.24 -27.65 14.93
CA VAL A 20 -14.60 -27.10 15.05
C VAL A 20 -14.52 -25.65 14.53
N THR A 21 -15.23 -25.37 13.42
CA THR A 21 -15.65 -24.05 12.89
C THR A 21 -14.62 -22.90 12.82
N ASP A 22 -14.00 -22.66 11.65
CA ASP A 22 -13.25 -21.42 11.42
C ASP A 22 -13.38 -20.84 10.00
N ALA A 23 -14.58 -20.89 9.44
CA ALA A 23 -14.86 -20.16 8.19
C ALA A 23 -14.71 -18.62 8.39
N THR A 24 -14.82 -18.14 9.63
CA THR A 24 -14.77 -16.74 10.03
C THR A 24 -13.35 -16.17 10.17
N ALA A 25 -12.32 -16.93 10.58
CA ALA A 25 -10.93 -16.41 10.56
C ALA A 25 -10.18 -16.74 9.25
N SER A 26 -10.67 -17.70 8.46
CA SER A 26 -10.10 -18.00 7.14
C SER A 26 -10.32 -16.87 6.12
N TYR A 27 -11.51 -16.26 6.13
CA TYR A 27 -11.86 -15.15 5.23
C TYR A 27 -10.98 -13.89 5.41
N PRO A 28 -10.69 -13.43 6.65
CA PRO A 28 -9.76 -12.33 6.91
C PRO A 28 -8.35 -12.54 6.35
N LEU A 29 -7.83 -13.77 6.41
CA LEU A 29 -6.51 -14.09 5.87
C LEU A 29 -6.49 -13.99 4.34
N VAL A 30 -7.54 -14.49 3.68
CA VAL A 30 -7.67 -14.39 2.22
C VAL A 30 -7.74 -12.93 1.79
N TYR A 31 -8.54 -12.09 2.45
CA TYR A 31 -8.62 -10.65 2.14
C TYR A 31 -7.30 -9.92 2.37
N ARG A 32 -6.60 -10.21 3.47
CA ARG A 32 -5.28 -9.64 3.74
C ARG A 32 -4.28 -10.01 2.64
N ASN A 33 -4.29 -11.27 2.21
CA ASN A 33 -3.41 -11.72 1.15
C ASN A 33 -3.77 -11.08 -0.19
N LEU A 34 -5.06 -10.94 -0.51
CA LEU A 34 -5.51 -10.22 -1.72
C LEU A 34 -5.13 -8.74 -1.69
N MET A 35 -5.26 -8.07 -0.56
CA MET A 35 -4.75 -6.70 -0.38
C MET A 35 -3.26 -6.64 -0.69
N ALA A 36 -2.45 -7.51 -0.06
CA ALA A 36 -1.01 -7.53 -0.27
C ALA A 36 -0.64 -7.83 -1.74
N VAL A 37 -1.32 -8.78 -2.38
CA VAL A 37 -1.10 -9.14 -3.79
C VAL A 37 -1.46 -7.98 -4.72
N GLY A 38 -2.58 -7.29 -4.47
CA GLY A 38 -2.95 -6.09 -5.23
C GLY A 38 -1.91 -4.98 -5.14
N LEU A 39 -1.41 -4.71 -3.92
CA LEU A 39 -0.36 -3.70 -3.71
C LEU A 39 0.96 -4.11 -4.38
N LEU A 40 1.40 -5.37 -4.22
CA LEU A 40 2.62 -5.86 -4.84
C LEU A 40 2.51 -5.86 -6.37
N GLY A 41 1.35 -6.22 -6.92
CA GLY A 41 1.10 -6.15 -8.36
C GLY A 41 1.25 -4.73 -8.90
N ALA A 42 0.78 -3.71 -8.16
CA ALA A 42 1.00 -2.31 -8.53
C ALA A 42 2.49 -1.92 -8.49
N VAL A 43 3.23 -2.35 -7.46
CA VAL A 43 4.69 -2.13 -7.35
C VAL A 43 5.44 -2.79 -8.51
N TYR A 44 5.12 -4.04 -8.85
CA TYR A 44 5.79 -4.80 -9.91
C TYR A 44 5.22 -4.54 -11.32
N ARG A 45 4.34 -3.55 -11.48
CA ARG A 45 3.75 -3.11 -12.75
C ARG A 45 2.85 -4.13 -13.45
N SER A 46 2.32 -5.10 -12.71
CA SER A 46 1.21 -5.96 -13.16
C SER A 46 -0.12 -5.22 -13.02
N ARG A 47 -0.25 -4.07 -13.70
CA ARG A 47 -1.28 -3.04 -13.42
C ARG A 47 -2.71 -3.55 -13.59
N ASP A 48 -2.99 -4.29 -14.65
CA ASP A 48 -4.34 -4.75 -14.96
C ASP A 48 -4.83 -5.78 -13.92
N ASP A 49 -4.00 -6.78 -13.62
CA ASP A 49 -4.31 -7.80 -12.60
C ASP A 49 -4.44 -7.16 -11.20
N ALA A 50 -3.51 -6.25 -10.86
CA ALA A 50 -3.54 -5.52 -9.59
C ALA A 50 -4.80 -4.67 -9.44
N ALA A 51 -5.26 -4.03 -10.51
CA ALA A 51 -6.48 -3.23 -10.53
C ALA A 51 -7.72 -4.11 -10.30
N VAL A 52 -7.80 -5.26 -10.97
CA VAL A 52 -8.92 -6.21 -10.78
C VAL A 52 -8.99 -6.70 -9.34
N VAL A 53 -7.86 -7.16 -8.79
CA VAL A 53 -7.81 -7.64 -7.39
C VAL A 53 -8.16 -6.53 -6.41
N SER A 54 -7.63 -5.32 -6.62
CA SER A 54 -7.86 -4.20 -5.72
C SER A 54 -9.30 -3.70 -5.78
N ALA A 55 -9.94 -3.69 -6.95
CA ALA A 55 -11.36 -3.36 -7.09
C ALA A 55 -12.24 -4.39 -6.37
N ALA A 56 -11.91 -5.68 -6.49
CA ALA A 56 -12.63 -6.74 -5.78
C ALA A 56 -12.50 -6.59 -4.25
N VAL A 57 -11.31 -6.25 -3.75
CA VAL A 57 -11.08 -5.99 -2.33
C VAL A 57 -11.89 -4.79 -1.85
N GLU A 58 -11.85 -3.66 -2.56
CA GLU A 58 -12.57 -2.44 -2.15
C GLU A 58 -14.08 -2.66 -1.97
N LEU A 59 -14.70 -3.48 -2.84
CA LEU A 59 -16.13 -3.82 -2.74
C LEU A 59 -16.50 -4.55 -1.45
N THR A 60 -15.53 -5.13 -0.75
CA THR A 60 -15.77 -5.87 0.49
C THR A 60 -15.54 -5.04 1.75
N MET A 61 -15.07 -3.79 1.60
CA MET A 61 -14.74 -2.90 2.71
C MET A 61 -15.87 -1.92 3.00
N ALA A 62 -16.16 -1.70 4.28
CA ALA A 62 -17.07 -0.63 4.70
C ALA A 62 -16.46 0.77 4.44
N ASP A 63 -15.16 0.90 4.65
CA ASP A 63 -14.36 2.08 4.30
C ASP A 63 -13.09 1.64 3.55
N PRO A 64 -13.01 1.86 2.23
CA PRO A 64 -11.82 1.51 1.44
C PRO A 64 -10.73 2.59 1.48
N SER A 65 -10.95 3.74 2.13
CA SER A 65 -10.07 4.90 2.04
C SER A 65 -8.62 4.60 2.47
N PRO A 66 -8.36 3.91 3.60
CA PRO A 66 -6.99 3.54 3.99
C PRO A 66 -6.31 2.63 2.96
N PHE A 67 -7.06 1.71 2.34
CA PHE A 67 -6.53 0.82 1.31
C PHE A 67 -6.20 1.58 0.02
N ARG A 68 -7.01 2.57 -0.37
CA ARG A 68 -6.74 3.43 -1.53
C ARG A 68 -5.46 4.24 -1.38
N ILE A 69 -5.17 4.75 -0.17
CA ILE A 69 -3.91 5.45 0.13
C ILE A 69 -2.73 4.49 -0.06
N CYS A 70 -2.79 3.30 0.54
CA CYS A 70 -1.75 2.27 0.37
C CYS A 70 -1.54 1.91 -1.10
N ARG A 71 -2.63 1.78 -1.88
CA ARG A 71 -2.55 1.53 -3.32
C ARG A 71 -1.89 2.68 -4.06
N ALA A 72 -2.23 3.93 -3.77
CA ALA A 72 -1.59 5.08 -4.39
C ALA A 72 -0.08 5.13 -4.13
N ILE A 73 0.36 4.80 -2.91
CA ILE A 73 1.79 4.67 -2.59
C ILE A 73 2.42 3.55 -3.42
N ALA A 74 1.79 2.37 -3.49
CA ALA A 74 2.27 1.24 -4.28
C ALA A 74 2.41 1.59 -5.78
N HIS A 75 1.46 2.34 -6.34
CA HIS A 75 1.55 2.88 -7.70
C HIS A 75 2.72 3.85 -7.86
N SER A 76 2.95 4.75 -6.89
CA SER A 76 4.12 5.65 -6.90
C SER A 76 5.44 4.88 -6.98
N ILE A 77 5.57 3.84 -6.16
CA ILE A 77 6.76 2.96 -6.15
C ILE A 77 6.90 2.23 -7.49
N GLY A 78 5.79 1.76 -8.08
CA GLY A 78 5.75 1.16 -9.41
C GLY A 78 6.07 2.12 -10.56
N GLY A 79 6.23 3.42 -10.28
CA GLY A 79 6.52 4.47 -11.25
C GLY A 79 5.29 5.09 -11.89
N ASP A 80 4.10 4.88 -11.32
CA ASP A 80 2.83 5.49 -11.73
C ASP A 80 2.48 6.69 -10.83
N ALA A 81 3.29 7.74 -10.99
CA ALA A 81 3.19 8.96 -10.19
C ALA A 81 1.88 9.73 -10.43
N GLU A 82 1.31 9.67 -11.64
CA GLU A 82 0.10 10.39 -12.00
C GLU A 82 -1.12 9.83 -11.26
N TYR A 83 -1.33 8.51 -11.34
CA TYR A 83 -2.40 7.85 -10.58
C TYR A 83 -2.29 8.14 -9.09
N ALA A 84 -1.07 8.03 -8.55
CA ALA A 84 -0.84 8.19 -7.13
C ALA A 84 -1.10 9.62 -6.64
N SER A 85 -0.55 10.61 -7.36
CA SER A 85 -0.75 12.02 -7.01
C SER A 85 -2.21 12.42 -7.13
N ALA A 86 -2.92 12.04 -8.21
CA ALA A 86 -4.34 12.34 -8.35
C ALA A 86 -5.18 11.76 -7.20
N THR A 87 -4.92 10.50 -6.82
CA THR A 87 -5.64 9.83 -5.71
C THR A 87 -5.35 10.50 -4.36
N LEU A 88 -4.08 10.81 -4.08
CA LEU A 88 -3.66 11.36 -2.79
C LEU A 88 -4.01 12.85 -2.63
N VAL A 89 -3.95 13.64 -3.71
CA VAL A 89 -4.41 15.04 -3.71
C VAL A 89 -5.88 15.10 -3.36
N GLN A 90 -6.72 14.33 -4.08
CA GLN A 90 -8.16 14.30 -3.81
C GLN A 90 -8.45 13.89 -2.36
N HIS A 91 -7.78 12.86 -1.85
CA HIS A 91 -7.97 12.42 -0.46
C HIS A 91 -7.59 13.51 0.55
N VAL A 92 -6.47 14.20 0.35
CA VAL A 92 -6.02 15.29 1.23
C VAL A 92 -6.95 16.50 1.16
N GLU A 93 -7.52 16.81 -0.02
CA GLU A 93 -8.52 17.87 -0.17
C GLU A 93 -9.81 17.53 0.59
N ASP A 94 -10.25 16.28 0.52
CA ASP A 94 -11.46 15.81 1.21
C ASP A 94 -11.23 15.63 2.73
N HIS A 95 -9.99 15.33 3.15
CA HIS A 95 -9.60 15.05 4.53
C HIS A 95 -8.34 15.82 4.94
N PRO A 96 -8.40 17.16 5.06
CA PRO A 96 -7.22 18.01 5.30
C PRO A 96 -6.54 17.76 6.65
N GLN A 97 -7.24 17.14 7.61
CA GLN A 97 -6.73 16.70 8.91
C GLN A 97 -5.93 15.40 8.87
N ASP A 98 -5.96 14.64 7.76
CA ASP A 98 -5.24 13.37 7.63
C ASP A 98 -3.76 13.64 7.31
N GLU A 99 -2.98 13.86 8.37
CA GLU A 99 -1.55 14.14 8.25
C GLU A 99 -0.77 12.97 7.66
N GLY A 100 -1.22 11.73 7.88
CA GLY A 100 -0.62 10.53 7.29
C GLY A 100 -0.76 10.52 5.77
N ALA A 101 -1.94 10.87 5.25
CA ALA A 101 -2.15 11.03 3.82
C ALA A 101 -1.30 12.16 3.21
N LYS A 102 -1.05 13.25 3.95
CA LYS A 102 -0.11 14.31 3.51
C LYS A 102 1.32 13.79 3.37
N VAL A 103 1.80 12.98 4.32
CA VAL A 103 3.12 12.33 4.21
C VAL A 103 3.18 11.37 3.03
N ALA A 104 2.11 10.60 2.79
CA ALA A 104 2.00 9.74 1.62
C ALA A 104 2.04 10.54 0.30
N LEU A 105 1.33 11.67 0.24
CA LEU A 105 1.34 12.59 -0.90
C LEU A 105 2.73 13.17 -1.15
N ALA A 106 3.41 13.63 -0.09
CA ALA A 106 4.79 14.09 -0.20
C ALA A 106 5.72 12.98 -0.74
N THR A 107 5.55 11.75 -0.27
CA THR A 107 6.31 10.59 -0.75
C THR A 107 6.06 10.33 -2.25
N ALA A 108 4.80 10.39 -2.68
CA ALA A 108 4.44 10.25 -4.09
C ALA A 108 5.09 11.34 -4.96
N PHE A 109 5.04 12.60 -4.53
CA PHE A 109 5.71 13.70 -5.21
C PHE A 109 7.23 13.52 -5.26
N LEU A 110 7.86 13.07 -4.18
CA LEU A 110 9.30 12.81 -4.14
C LEU A 110 9.70 11.74 -5.17
N LEU A 111 8.99 10.61 -5.21
CA LEU A 111 9.22 9.53 -6.18
C LEU A 111 8.99 10.00 -7.63
N ALA A 112 8.04 10.93 -7.83
CA ALA A 112 7.78 11.60 -9.10
C ALA A 112 8.80 12.68 -9.49
N ARG A 113 9.77 13.00 -8.60
CA ARG A 113 10.70 14.14 -8.72
C ARG A 113 10.01 15.51 -8.78
N ASP A 114 8.83 15.63 -8.19
CA ASP A 114 8.07 16.88 -8.10
C ASP A 114 8.49 17.67 -6.85
N ALA A 115 9.06 18.87 -7.05
CA ALA A 115 9.58 19.72 -5.98
C ALA A 115 8.55 20.12 -4.90
N ARG A 116 7.25 19.98 -5.16
CA ARG A 116 6.18 20.24 -4.18
C ARG A 116 6.27 19.34 -2.95
N TRP A 117 6.92 18.18 -3.04
CA TRP A 117 7.05 17.22 -1.93
C TRP A 117 7.55 17.89 -0.63
N LYS A 118 8.50 18.82 -0.75
CA LYS A 118 9.15 19.44 0.39
C LYS A 118 8.20 20.37 1.16
N GLY A 119 7.43 21.18 0.45
CA GLY A 119 6.48 22.11 1.08
C GLY A 119 5.39 21.38 1.86
N VAL A 120 4.86 20.29 1.31
CA VAL A 120 3.88 19.44 1.99
C VAL A 120 4.46 18.83 3.27
N LEU A 121 5.72 18.38 3.20
CA LEU A 121 6.38 17.74 4.34
C LEU A 121 6.75 18.75 5.45
N ASP A 122 7.21 19.94 5.06
CA ASP A 122 7.52 21.04 5.98
C ASP A 122 6.26 21.49 6.74
N GLU A 123 5.10 21.56 6.07
CA GLU A 123 3.80 21.83 6.72
C GLU A 123 3.51 20.78 7.79
N VAL A 124 3.57 19.49 7.44
CA VAL A 124 3.29 18.38 8.38
C VAL A 124 4.22 18.46 9.59
N LEU A 125 5.52 18.67 9.39
CA LEU A 125 6.48 18.73 10.49
C LEU A 125 6.29 19.97 11.38
N ALA A 126 5.76 21.06 10.83
CA ALA A 126 5.46 22.27 11.57
C ALA A 126 4.17 22.15 12.41
N THR A 127 3.16 21.44 11.91
CA THR A 127 1.82 21.38 12.55
C THR A 127 1.58 20.11 13.37
N SER A 128 2.20 18.99 13.01
CA SER A 128 1.87 17.69 13.58
C SER A 128 2.42 17.54 15.01
N ALA A 129 1.55 17.07 15.90
CA ALA A 129 1.89 16.61 17.24
C ALA A 129 2.04 15.08 17.32
N ASP A 130 1.69 14.35 16.26
CA ASP A 130 1.75 12.88 16.24
C ASP A 130 3.19 12.41 16.02
N HIS A 131 3.68 11.61 16.97
CA HIS A 131 5.02 11.05 16.91
C HIS A 131 5.26 10.18 15.67
N ASN A 132 4.27 9.34 15.30
CA ASN A 132 4.40 8.40 14.19
C ASN A 132 4.44 9.14 12.85
N VAL A 133 3.58 10.15 12.68
CA VAL A 133 3.54 10.99 11.47
C VAL A 133 4.87 11.72 11.31
N ARG A 134 5.39 12.33 12.38
CA ARG A 134 6.69 13.00 12.35
C ARG A 134 7.84 12.05 12.06
N GLN A 135 7.82 10.85 12.64
CA GLN A 135 8.82 9.82 12.35
C GLN A 135 8.80 9.42 10.87
N ALA A 136 7.60 9.19 10.30
CA ALA A 136 7.45 8.88 8.88
C ALA A 136 7.96 10.04 8.01
N ALA A 137 7.60 11.28 8.35
CA ALA A 137 8.04 12.47 7.62
C ALA A 137 9.57 12.64 7.65
N ASN A 138 10.20 12.42 8.81
CA ASN A 138 11.65 12.42 8.92
C ASN A 138 12.30 11.31 8.08
N GLY A 139 11.70 10.12 8.03
CA GLY A 139 12.18 9.05 7.15
C GLY A 139 12.16 9.44 5.65
N VAL A 140 11.16 10.22 5.22
CA VAL A 140 11.12 10.77 3.85
C VAL A 140 12.25 11.77 3.62
N LEU A 141 12.55 12.64 4.59
CA LEU A 141 13.69 13.57 4.50
C LEU A 141 15.03 12.84 4.43
N GLU A 142 15.23 11.82 5.26
CA GLU A 142 16.43 10.99 5.26
C GLU A 142 16.63 10.31 3.91
N TYR A 143 15.56 9.70 3.37
CA TYR A 143 15.60 9.10 2.04
C TYR A 143 15.94 10.13 0.95
N ALA A 144 15.31 11.30 0.98
CA ALA A 144 15.59 12.38 0.02
C ALA A 144 17.06 12.84 0.06
N ALA A 145 17.69 12.85 1.24
CA ALA A 145 19.10 13.17 1.40
C ALA A 145 20.03 12.13 0.75
N THR A 146 19.61 10.87 0.65
CA THR A 146 20.40 9.82 -0.04
C THR A 146 20.35 9.89 -1.56
N LEU A 147 19.40 10.66 -2.12
CA LEU A 147 19.24 10.84 -3.57
C LEU A 147 20.09 12.00 -4.12
N GLN A 148 20.79 12.74 -3.27
CA GLN A 148 21.71 13.84 -3.61
C GLN A 148 23.12 13.31 -3.87
#